data_AF-A0A953G7R2-F1
#
_entry.id   AF-A0A953G7R2-F1
#
_cell.length_a   1.000
_cell.length_b   1.000
_cell.length_c   1.000
_cell.angle_alpha   90.00
_cell.angle_beta   90.00
_cell.angle_gamma   90.00
#
_symmetry.space_group_name_H-M   'P 1'
#
loop_
_entity.id
_entity.type
_entity.pdbx_description
1 polymer ?
#
loop_
_entity_poly.entity_id
_entity_poly.type
_entity_poly.pdbx_seq_one_letter_code
_entity_poly.pdbx_strand_id
1 'polypeptide(L)'
;MFIDIFSRKIIGWQVYDTESSELASDVMRDICMREKIAPDQVVLHSDNGSPMKGATLLATLQALGVTPSFSRPAVSNDNPYLESLFKTMKYRPAYPSQAFESLLAARRWVGMFIQWYNHEHRHSAIRFVTPAERHANLDTELLQKRANVYEEAKKRHPERWSGVTRNWQPVRVVHLNPDQRVPKKTDQKEVNSELKKTA
;
A
#
# COMPACT_ATOMS: atom_id res chain seq x y z
N MET A 1 8.36 -1.80 9.24
CA MET A 1 8.26 -1.07 7.94
C MET A 1 7.07 -0.14 8.02
N PHE A 2 7.16 1.03 7.39
CA PHE A 2 6.11 2.04 7.33
C PHE A 2 5.72 2.25 5.87
N ILE A 3 4.42 2.20 5.59
CA ILE A 3 3.86 2.30 4.25
C ILE A 3 2.89 3.48 4.18
N ASP A 4 3.03 4.30 3.14
CA ASP A 4 1.98 5.23 2.76
C ASP A 4 0.85 4.45 2.05
N ILE A 5 -0.32 4.39 2.67
CA ILE A 5 -1.46 3.62 2.15
C ILE A 5 -1.98 4.17 0.81
N PHE A 6 -1.80 5.47 0.56
CA PHE A 6 -2.31 6.14 -0.63
C PHE A 6 -1.49 5.75 -1.87
N SER A 7 -0.17 5.85 -1.78
CA SER A 7 0.74 5.51 -2.88
C SER A 7 1.22 4.07 -2.89
N ARG A 8 1.06 3.36 -1.76
CA ARG A 8 1.71 2.08 -1.46
C ARG A 8 3.21 2.16 -1.23
N LYS A 9 3.83 3.34 -1.28
CA LYS A 9 5.28 3.47 -1.10
C LYS A 9 5.67 3.06 0.32
N ILE A 10 6.72 2.24 0.42
CA ILE A 10 7.41 2.04 1.69
C ILE A 10 8.24 3.29 1.95
N ILE A 11 7.81 4.10 2.93
CA ILE A 11 8.40 5.42 3.23
C ILE A 11 9.52 5.33 4.28
N GLY A 12 9.51 4.28 5.08
CA GLY A 12 10.57 4.02 6.05
C GLY A 12 10.64 2.58 6.50
N TRP A 13 11.84 2.16 6.85
CA TRP A 13 12.11 0.80 7.29
C TRP A 13 13.42 0.78 8.05
N GLN A 14 13.51 -0.14 9.00
CA GLN A 14 14.75 -0.53 9.65
C GLN A 14 14.66 -2.02 10.00
N VAL A 15 15.81 -2.64 10.18
CA VAL A 15 15.93 -4.01 10.70
C VAL A 15 16.82 -3.96 11.93
N TYR A 16 16.29 -4.44 13.04
CA TYR A 16 16.94 -4.54 14.33
C TYR A 16 16.88 -5.99 14.82
N ASP A 17 17.76 -6.34 15.75
CA ASP A 17 17.80 -7.64 16.44
C ASP A 17 16.81 -7.73 17.60
N THR A 18 16.30 -6.58 18.06
CA THR A 18 15.31 -6.48 19.14
C THR A 18 14.16 -5.55 18.76
N GLU A 19 13.01 -5.76 19.41
CA GLU A 19 11.87 -4.86 19.33
C GLU A 19 11.95 -3.79 20.43
N SER A 20 11.97 -2.51 20.04
CA SER A 20 12.06 -1.38 21.00
C SER A 20 11.26 -0.17 20.51
N SER A 21 10.58 0.49 21.45
CA SER A 21 9.83 1.73 21.21
C SER A 21 10.74 2.91 20.84
N GLU A 22 11.95 2.95 21.37
CA GLU A 22 12.99 3.95 21.10
C GLU A 22 13.41 3.82 19.63
N LEU A 23 13.74 2.59 19.20
CA LEU A 23 14.10 2.32 17.81
C LEU A 23 12.98 2.68 16.84
N ALA A 24 11.73 2.37 17.18
CA ALA A 24 10.58 2.76 16.38
C ALA A 24 10.40 4.29 16.31
N SER A 25 10.68 4.99 17.41
CA SER A 25 10.63 6.46 17.50
C SER A 25 11.65 7.11 16.56
N ASP A 26 12.87 6.57 16.50
CA ASP A 26 13.92 7.07 15.61
C ASP A 26 13.52 6.94 14.14
N VAL A 27 12.92 5.80 13.75
CA VAL A 27 12.40 5.63 12.39
C VAL A 27 11.31 6.65 12.09
N MET A 28 10.42 6.94 13.04
CA MET A 28 9.35 7.91 12.83
C MET A 28 9.89 9.33 12.65
N ARG A 29 10.89 9.73 13.45
CA ARG A 29 11.55 11.04 13.29
C ARG A 29 12.19 11.17 11.92
N ASP A 30 12.92 10.15 11.48
CA ASP A 30 13.53 10.10 10.15
C ASP A 30 12.49 10.20 9.03
N ILE A 31 11.39 9.45 9.12
CA ILE A 31 10.29 9.52 8.14
C ILE A 31 9.70 10.93 8.09
N CYS A 32 9.34 11.53 9.23
CA CYS A 32 8.76 12.87 9.28
C CYS A 32 9.68 13.92 8.64
N MET A 33 10.99 13.85 8.91
CA MET A 33 11.96 14.76 8.30
C MET A 33 12.11 14.54 6.80
N ARG A 34 12.30 13.29 6.34
CA ARG A 34 12.53 12.98 4.92
C ARG A 34 11.31 13.26 4.06
N GLU A 35 10.12 12.93 4.55
CA GLU A 35 8.86 13.12 3.84
C GLU A 35 8.25 14.51 4.08
N LYS A 36 8.91 15.38 4.88
CA LYS A 36 8.48 16.74 5.23
C LYS A 36 7.05 16.79 5.76
N ILE A 37 6.73 15.86 6.66
CA ILE A 37 5.40 15.75 7.26
C ILE A 37 5.22 16.90 8.25
N ALA A 38 4.20 17.74 8.01
CA ALA A 38 3.81 18.77 8.96
C ALA A 38 3.05 18.16 10.15
N PRO A 39 3.10 18.80 11.33
CA PRO A 39 2.24 18.43 12.45
C PRO A 39 0.76 18.38 12.03
N ASP A 40 0.02 17.43 12.60
CA ASP A 40 -1.41 17.20 12.40
C ASP A 40 -1.83 16.80 10.97
N GLN A 41 -0.86 16.46 10.11
CA GLN A 41 -1.12 16.09 8.71
C GLN A 41 -1.45 14.60 8.53
N VAL A 42 -0.93 13.72 9.39
CA VAL A 42 -0.97 12.27 9.16
C VAL A 42 -1.39 11.48 10.40
N VAL A 43 -1.97 10.32 10.11
CA VAL A 43 -2.31 9.30 11.11
C VAL A 43 -1.37 8.12 10.92
N LEU A 44 -0.71 7.69 12.00
CA LEU A 44 0.02 6.42 12.04
C LEU A 44 -0.93 5.33 12.51
N HIS A 45 -1.27 4.38 11.63
CA HIS A 45 -2.02 3.19 12.03
C HIS A 45 -1.09 2.01 12.29
N SER A 46 -1.20 1.39 13.47
CA SER A 46 -0.43 0.19 13.84
C SER A 46 -1.32 -0.88 14.46
N ASP A 47 -0.80 -2.10 14.54
CA ASP A 47 -1.40 -3.15 15.35
C ASP A 47 -1.19 -2.87 16.86
N ASN A 48 -1.73 -3.78 17.68
CA ASN A 48 -1.69 -3.68 19.14
C ASN A 48 -0.37 -4.18 19.78
N GLY A 49 0.71 -4.32 19.01
CA GLY A 49 2.00 -4.81 19.51
C GLY A 49 2.58 -3.97 20.66
N SER A 50 3.33 -4.61 21.57
CA SER A 50 3.89 -3.93 22.75
C SER A 50 4.82 -2.76 22.43
N PRO A 51 5.69 -2.78 21.38
CA PRO A 51 6.56 -1.63 21.07
C PRO A 51 5.75 -0.45 20.52
N MET A 52 4.63 -0.74 19.85
CA MET A 52 3.74 0.28 19.28
C MET A 52 2.93 1.02 20.34
N LYS A 53 2.82 0.44 21.55
CA LYS A 53 2.19 1.04 22.73
C LYS A 53 3.19 1.63 23.73
N GLY A 54 4.48 1.53 23.45
CA GLY A 54 5.51 2.06 24.34
C GLY A 54 5.35 3.55 24.56
N ALA A 55 5.48 4.01 25.81
CA ALA A 55 5.35 5.43 26.17
C ALA A 55 6.29 6.32 25.35
N THR A 56 7.50 5.85 25.04
CA THR A 56 8.49 6.54 24.22
C THR A 56 7.99 6.84 22.81
N LEU A 57 7.34 5.87 22.16
CA LEU A 57 6.80 6.05 20.81
C LEU A 57 5.61 6.99 20.83
N LEU A 58 4.68 6.81 21.78
CA LEU A 58 3.52 7.70 21.91
C LEU A 58 3.93 9.15 22.14
N ALA A 59 4.89 9.40 23.04
CA ALA A 59 5.43 10.74 23.28
C ALA A 59 6.11 11.32 22.03
N THR A 60 6.83 10.49 21.26
CA THR A 60 7.44 10.93 20.00
C THR A 60 6.38 11.30 18.97
N LEU A 61 5.31 10.50 18.82
CA LEU A 61 4.22 10.80 17.89
C LEU A 61 3.51 12.10 18.26
N GLN A 62 3.23 12.32 19.55
CA GLN A 62 2.67 13.57 20.05
C GLN A 62 3.58 14.77 19.75
N ALA A 63 4.88 14.65 19.99
CA ALA A 63 5.84 15.71 19.71
C ALA A 63 5.96 16.04 18.21
N LEU A 64 5.72 15.06 17.33
CA LEU A 64 5.73 15.23 15.89
C LEU A 64 4.37 15.68 15.32
N GLY A 65 3.31 15.77 16.14
CA GLY A 65 1.94 16.01 15.68
C GLY A 65 1.37 14.86 14.85
N VAL A 66 1.85 13.63 15.03
CA VAL A 66 1.34 12.44 14.34
C VAL A 66 0.26 11.80 15.20
N THR A 67 -0.94 11.65 14.66
CA THR A 67 -2.05 11.02 15.39
C THR A 67 -1.90 9.49 15.38
N PRO A 68 -1.78 8.82 16.54
CA PRO A 68 -1.77 7.37 16.59
C PRO A 68 -3.17 6.79 16.37
N SER A 69 -3.25 5.67 15.65
CA SER A 69 -4.44 4.86 15.46
C SER A 69 -4.07 3.41 15.64
N PHE A 70 -4.89 2.64 16.35
CA PHE A 70 -4.62 1.24 16.63
C PHE A 70 -5.73 0.34 16.09
N SER A 71 -5.35 -0.84 15.61
CA SER A 71 -6.29 -1.91 15.29
C SER A 71 -7.16 -2.28 16.51
N ARG A 72 -8.36 -2.83 16.27
CA ARG A 72 -9.21 -3.30 17.39
C ARG A 72 -8.57 -4.52 18.07
N PRO A 73 -8.78 -4.71 19.38
CA PRO A 73 -8.33 -5.92 20.06
C PRO A 73 -8.85 -7.19 19.36
N ALA A 74 -7.96 -8.16 19.16
CA ALA A 74 -8.26 -9.47 18.55
C ALA A 74 -8.78 -9.47 17.10
N VAL A 75 -8.50 -8.41 16.31
CA VAL A 75 -8.82 -8.38 14.87
C VAL A 75 -7.54 -8.27 14.04
N SER A 76 -7.06 -9.39 13.50
CA SER A 76 -5.86 -9.44 12.64
C SER A 76 -6.02 -8.64 11.34
N ASN A 77 -7.24 -8.59 10.81
CA ASN A 77 -7.55 -8.00 9.50
C ASN A 77 -7.56 -6.46 9.47
N ASP A 78 -7.28 -5.78 10.58
CA ASP A 78 -7.33 -4.31 10.64
C ASP A 78 -6.07 -3.64 10.03
N ASN A 79 -5.07 -4.42 9.58
CA ASN A 79 -3.87 -3.93 8.87
C ASN A 79 -3.62 -4.62 7.51
N PRO A 80 -4.60 -4.61 6.59
CA PRO A 80 -4.55 -5.40 5.35
C PRO A 80 -3.42 -4.96 4.41
N TYR A 81 -2.94 -3.72 4.55
CA TYR A 81 -1.89 -3.16 3.70
C TYR A 81 -0.51 -3.70 4.04
N LEU A 82 -0.15 -3.76 5.33
CA LEU A 82 1.11 -4.37 5.73
C LEU A 82 1.09 -5.89 5.50
N GLU A 83 -0.04 -6.57 5.72
CA GLU A 83 -0.18 -7.99 5.39
C GLU A 83 0.07 -8.27 3.89
N SER A 84 -0.55 -7.47 3.02
CA SER A 84 -0.35 -7.57 1.57
C SER A 84 1.11 -7.29 1.16
N LEU A 85 1.76 -6.34 1.83
CA LEU A 85 3.18 -6.05 1.63
C LEU A 85 4.05 -7.25 2.04
N PHE A 86 3.84 -7.81 3.23
CA PHE A 86 4.61 -8.97 3.70
C PHE A 86 4.37 -10.21 2.84
N LYS A 87 3.14 -10.40 2.32
CA LYS A 87 2.87 -11.44 1.32
C LYS A 87 3.68 -11.19 0.04
N THR A 88 3.69 -9.96 -0.48
CA THR A 88 4.48 -9.61 -1.67
C THR A 88 5.97 -9.88 -1.47
N MET A 89 6.48 -9.58 -0.28
CA MET A 89 7.87 -9.84 0.11
C MET A 89 8.18 -11.35 0.11
N LYS A 90 7.35 -12.16 0.79
CA LYS A 90 7.56 -13.60 0.99
C LYS A 90 7.39 -14.44 -0.28
N TYR A 91 6.51 -14.03 -1.19
CA TYR A 91 6.18 -14.81 -2.40
C TYR A 91 7.04 -14.45 -3.62
N ARG A 92 8.02 -13.58 -3.44
CA ARG A 92 8.99 -13.22 -4.49
C ARG A 92 10.05 -14.33 -4.64
N PRO A 93 10.50 -14.67 -5.86
CA PRO A 93 11.57 -15.65 -6.07
C PRO A 93 12.89 -15.36 -5.32
N ALA A 94 13.23 -14.08 -5.14
CA ALA A 94 14.41 -13.63 -4.41
C ALA A 94 14.25 -13.65 -2.87
N TYR A 95 13.11 -14.12 -2.34
CA TYR A 95 12.96 -14.30 -0.90
C TYR A 95 13.92 -15.41 -0.41
N PRO A 96 14.70 -15.18 0.66
CA PRO A 96 15.70 -16.14 1.09
C PRO A 96 15.05 -17.45 1.52
N SER A 97 15.60 -18.57 1.03
CA SER A 97 15.19 -19.92 1.46
C SER A 97 15.85 -20.35 2.77
N GLN A 98 16.91 -19.66 3.19
CA GLN A 98 17.68 -19.91 4.41
C GLN A 98 17.70 -18.66 5.29
N ALA A 99 18.02 -18.85 6.57
CA ALA A 99 18.20 -17.75 7.50
C ALA A 99 19.34 -16.81 7.06
N PHE A 100 19.25 -15.54 7.42
CA PHE A 100 20.33 -14.59 7.17
C PHE A 100 21.54 -14.90 8.05
N GLU A 101 22.73 -14.84 7.45
CA GLU A 101 24.02 -15.02 8.14
C GLU A 101 24.31 -13.93 9.19
N SER A 102 23.71 -12.74 9.04
CA SER A 102 23.93 -11.60 9.92
C SER A 102 22.81 -10.58 9.81
N LEU A 103 22.70 -9.71 10.81
CA LEU A 103 21.82 -8.54 10.78
C LEU A 103 22.11 -7.63 9.58
N LEU A 104 23.38 -7.49 9.21
CA LEU A 104 23.77 -6.70 8.03
C LEU A 104 23.30 -7.35 6.72
N ALA A 105 23.36 -8.68 6.60
CA ALA A 105 22.82 -9.39 5.45
C ALA A 105 21.30 -9.20 5.34
N ALA A 106 20.58 -9.28 6.46
CA ALA A 106 19.14 -8.99 6.51
C ALA A 106 18.83 -7.54 6.06
N ARG A 107 19.57 -6.55 6.58
CA ARG A 107 19.43 -5.13 6.19
C ARG A 107 19.65 -4.93 4.69
N ARG A 108 20.73 -5.50 4.14
CA ARG A 108 21.04 -5.40 2.70
C ARG A 108 19.92 -5.99 1.86
N TRP A 109 19.45 -7.18 2.21
CA TRP A 109 18.38 -7.85 1.48
C TRP A 109 17.07 -7.04 1.53
N VAL A 110 16.68 -6.55 2.71
CA VAL A 110 15.48 -5.72 2.86
C VAL A 110 15.60 -4.42 2.05
N GLY A 111 16.78 -3.79 2.05
CA GLY A 111 17.04 -2.60 1.24
C GLY A 111 16.87 -2.86 -0.26
N MET A 112 17.39 -3.97 -0.77
CA MET A 112 17.18 -4.39 -2.16
C MET A 112 15.70 -4.65 -2.47
N PHE A 113 14.98 -5.31 -1.55
CA PHE A 113 13.55 -5.55 -1.70
C PHE A 113 12.77 -4.23 -1.81
N ILE A 114 13.10 -3.26 -0.96
CA ILE A 114 12.40 -1.97 -0.92
C ILE A 114 12.70 -1.13 -2.15
N GLN A 115 13.97 -1.11 -2.61
CA GLN A 115 14.34 -0.46 -3.85
C GLN A 115 13.50 -1.00 -5.02
N TRP A 116 13.46 -2.32 -5.16
CA TRP A 116 12.64 -2.98 -6.17
C TRP A 116 11.14 -2.65 -5.99
N TYR A 117 10.62 -2.78 -4.77
CA TYR A 117 9.20 -2.59 -4.51
C TYR A 117 8.74 -1.17 -4.82
N ASN A 118 9.52 -0.16 -4.41
CA ASN A 118 9.16 1.23 -4.64
C ASN A 118 9.36 1.67 -6.09
N HIS A 119 10.40 1.19 -6.78
CA HIS A 119 10.84 1.76 -8.06
C HIS A 119 10.66 0.87 -9.29
N GLU A 120 10.37 -0.42 -9.11
CA GLU A 120 10.22 -1.35 -10.23
C GLU A 120 8.89 -2.12 -10.20
N HIS A 121 8.38 -2.42 -9.00
CA HIS A 121 7.13 -3.15 -8.86
C HIS A 121 5.93 -2.32 -9.34
N ARG A 122 5.26 -2.78 -10.40
CA ARG A 122 4.01 -2.18 -10.88
C ARG A 122 2.83 -2.71 -10.08
N HIS A 123 2.33 -1.91 -9.16
CA HIS A 123 1.37 -2.35 -8.16
C HIS A 123 -0.08 -2.24 -8.68
N SER A 124 -0.83 -3.35 -8.64
CA SER A 124 -2.15 -3.45 -9.28
C SER A 124 -3.19 -2.51 -8.66
N ALA A 125 -3.15 -2.32 -7.34
CA ALA A 125 -4.08 -1.44 -6.61
C ALA A 125 -3.98 0.04 -7.00
N ILE A 126 -2.85 0.46 -7.57
CA ILE A 126 -2.59 1.82 -8.06
C ILE A 126 -2.47 1.85 -9.59
N ARG A 127 -3.17 0.93 -10.28
CA ARG A 127 -3.20 0.88 -11.76
C ARG A 127 -1.82 0.67 -12.39
N PHE A 128 -0.99 -0.18 -11.78
CA PHE A 128 0.29 -0.66 -12.34
C PHE A 128 1.32 0.45 -12.58
N VAL A 129 1.23 1.59 -11.90
CA VAL A 129 2.39 2.47 -11.72
C VAL A 129 3.23 1.94 -10.55
N THR A 130 4.46 2.42 -10.42
CA THR A 130 5.28 2.09 -9.25
C THR A 130 4.81 2.89 -8.03
N PRO A 131 5.00 2.36 -6.80
CA PRO A 131 4.68 3.12 -5.60
C PRO A 131 5.37 4.48 -5.54
N ALA A 132 6.63 4.57 -5.99
CA ALA A 132 7.36 5.84 -6.06
C ALA A 132 6.75 6.81 -7.08
N GLU A 133 6.38 6.34 -8.29
CA GLU A 133 5.70 7.17 -9.31
C GLU A 133 4.39 7.74 -8.75
N ARG A 134 3.59 6.91 -8.07
CA ARG A 134 2.33 7.36 -7.47
C ARG A 134 2.58 8.38 -6.36
N HIS A 135 3.55 8.13 -5.49
CA HIS A 135 3.86 9.02 -4.39
C HIS A 135 4.39 10.39 -4.86
N ALA A 136 5.10 10.42 -5.99
CA ALA A 136 5.55 11.64 -6.65
C ALA A 136 4.47 12.31 -7.52
N ASN A 137 3.22 11.82 -7.52
CA ASN A 137 2.10 12.30 -8.34
C ASN A 137 2.33 12.22 -9.87
N LEU A 138 3.23 11.34 -10.32
CA LEU A 138 3.54 11.13 -11.73
C LEU A 138 2.55 10.18 -12.42
N ASP A 139 1.67 9.53 -11.66
CA ASP A 139 0.76 8.50 -12.15
C ASP A 139 -0.28 9.04 -13.14
N THR A 140 -0.76 10.27 -12.95
CA THR A 140 -1.81 10.84 -13.81
C THR A 140 -1.39 10.85 -15.28
N GLU A 141 -0.20 11.37 -15.59
CA GLU A 141 0.30 11.43 -16.96
C GLU A 141 0.62 10.03 -17.52
N LEU A 142 1.24 9.17 -16.72
CA LEU A 142 1.58 7.80 -17.10
C LEU A 142 0.33 6.98 -17.44
N LEU A 143 -0.71 7.14 -16.64
CA LEU A 143 -1.98 6.45 -16.84
C LEU A 143 -2.74 6.97 -18.06
N GLN A 144 -2.70 8.28 -18.33
CA GLN A 144 -3.28 8.85 -19.54
C GLN A 144 -2.58 8.31 -20.80
N LYS A 145 -1.24 8.24 -20.79
CA LYS A 145 -0.48 7.62 -21.89
C LYS A 145 -0.91 6.17 -22.13
N ARG A 146 -1.10 5.38 -21.06
CA ARG A 146 -1.58 3.99 -21.16
C ARG A 146 -3.01 3.89 -21.68
N ALA A 147 -3.90 4.79 -21.26
CA ALA A 147 -5.26 4.85 -21.78
C ALA A 147 -5.25 5.02 -23.31
N ASN A 148 -4.47 5.98 -23.81
CA ASN A 148 -4.33 6.24 -25.24
C ASN A 148 -3.81 5.00 -26.00
N VAL A 149 -2.78 4.32 -25.47
CA VAL A 149 -2.26 3.08 -26.08
C VAL A 149 -3.33 1.99 -26.17
N TYR A 150 -4.14 1.82 -25.12
CA TYR A 150 -5.20 0.82 -25.10
C TYR A 150 -6.33 1.15 -26.07
N GLU A 151 -6.72 2.43 -26.16
CA GLU A 151 -7.75 2.87 -27.12
C GLU A 151 -7.28 2.69 -28.56
N GLU A 152 -6.05 3.07 -28.88
CA GLU A 152 -5.48 2.87 -30.22
C GLU A 152 -5.34 1.39 -30.58
N ALA A 153 -4.91 0.55 -29.64
CA ALA A 153 -4.84 -0.90 -29.86
C ALA A 153 -6.24 -1.50 -30.11
N LYS A 154 -7.26 -1.04 -29.37
CA LYS A 154 -8.64 -1.48 -29.56
C LYS A 154 -9.21 -1.03 -30.90
N LYS A 155 -8.92 0.20 -31.34
CA LYS A 155 -9.34 0.70 -32.66
C LYS A 155 -8.76 -0.14 -33.81
N ARG A 156 -7.50 -0.59 -33.67
CA ARG A 156 -6.81 -1.40 -34.71
C ARG A 156 -7.33 -2.83 -34.77
N HIS A 157 -7.73 -3.41 -33.65
CA HIS A 157 -8.07 -4.83 -33.52
C HIS A 157 -9.34 -5.04 -32.68
N PRO A 158 -10.49 -4.47 -33.05
CA PRO A 158 -11.69 -4.50 -32.21
C PRO A 158 -12.13 -5.92 -31.83
N GLU A 159 -11.86 -6.92 -32.67
CA GLU A 159 -12.15 -8.34 -32.45
C GLU A 159 -11.47 -8.93 -31.20
N ARG A 160 -10.39 -8.33 -30.71
CA ARG A 160 -9.68 -8.77 -29.49
C ARG A 160 -10.27 -8.20 -28.20
N TRP A 161 -11.29 -7.33 -28.29
CA TRP A 161 -11.93 -6.71 -27.12
C TRP A 161 -13.41 -7.07 -27.04
N SER A 162 -13.82 -7.66 -25.93
CA SER A 162 -15.23 -7.94 -25.62
C SER A 162 -16.00 -6.74 -25.06
N GLY A 163 -15.32 -5.62 -24.78
CA GLY A 163 -15.94 -4.46 -24.14
C GLY A 163 -15.03 -3.24 -24.07
N VAL A 164 -15.24 -2.37 -23.08
CA VAL A 164 -14.40 -1.17 -22.85
C VAL A 164 -12.96 -1.56 -22.50
N THR A 165 -12.04 -0.63 -22.71
CA THR A 165 -10.63 -0.81 -22.33
C THR A 165 -10.47 -0.85 -20.81
N ARG A 166 -9.29 -1.27 -20.35
CA ARG A 166 -8.97 -1.32 -18.92
C ARG A 166 -9.11 0.08 -18.31
N ASN A 167 -9.67 0.15 -17.10
CA ASN A 167 -9.75 1.41 -16.35
C ASN A 167 -8.35 1.89 -15.94
N TRP A 168 -7.91 2.99 -16.57
CA TRP A 168 -6.67 3.70 -16.28
C TRP A 168 -6.89 5.03 -15.56
N GLN A 169 -8.08 5.28 -14.99
CA GLN A 169 -8.29 6.49 -14.18
C GLN A 169 -7.49 6.43 -12.87
N PRO A 170 -6.84 7.53 -12.44
CA PRO A 170 -6.10 7.60 -11.19
C PRO A 170 -6.97 7.28 -9.97
N VAL A 171 -6.40 6.59 -8.98
CA VAL A 171 -7.11 6.22 -7.73
C VAL A 171 -7.09 7.41 -6.77
N ARG A 172 -8.22 8.12 -6.63
CA ARG A 172 -8.27 9.37 -5.83
C ARG A 172 -8.51 9.18 -4.35
N VAL A 173 -9.12 8.07 -3.94
CA VAL A 173 -9.51 7.82 -2.55
C VAL A 173 -9.07 6.41 -2.16
N VAL A 174 -8.47 6.30 -0.98
CA VAL A 174 -8.06 5.03 -0.36
C VAL A 174 -8.58 5.03 1.07
N HIS A 175 -9.19 3.93 1.47
CA HIS A 175 -9.69 3.73 2.83
C HIS A 175 -8.84 2.69 3.54
N LEU A 176 -8.55 2.89 4.82
CA LEU A 176 -7.96 1.84 5.65
C LEU A 176 -8.99 0.74 5.94
N ASN A 177 -10.11 1.15 6.53
CA ASN A 177 -11.27 0.30 6.78
C ASN A 177 -12.48 0.97 6.11
N PRO A 178 -12.97 0.48 4.96
CA PRO A 178 -14.15 1.06 4.34
C PRO A 178 -15.38 0.83 5.23
N ASP A 179 -16.22 1.86 5.38
CA ASP A 179 -17.51 1.69 6.04
C ASP A 179 -18.32 0.61 5.31
N GLN A 180 -18.75 -0.43 6.03
CA GLN A 180 -19.58 -1.51 5.49
C GLN A 180 -20.97 -1.03 5.00
N ARG A 181 -21.26 0.27 5.10
CA ARG A 181 -22.50 0.91 4.64
C ARG A 181 -22.47 1.34 3.17
N VAL A 182 -21.40 1.07 2.43
CA VAL A 182 -21.47 1.14 0.96
C VAL A 182 -22.22 -0.11 0.49
N PRO A 183 -23.42 0.01 -0.11
CA PRO A 183 -24.10 -1.16 -0.64
C PRO A 183 -23.16 -1.85 -1.63
N LYS A 184 -22.89 -3.14 -1.38
CA LYS A 184 -22.20 -3.99 -2.35
C LYS A 184 -22.85 -3.72 -3.70
N LYS A 185 -22.06 -3.34 -4.71
CA LYS A 185 -22.53 -3.22 -6.09
C LYS A 185 -23.33 -4.49 -6.39
N THR A 186 -24.63 -4.33 -6.59
CA THR A 186 -25.50 -5.41 -7.06
C THR A 186 -24.86 -5.93 -8.33
N ASP A 187 -24.48 -7.19 -8.32
CA ASP A 187 -23.97 -7.85 -9.52
C ASP A 187 -25.05 -7.69 -10.60
N GLN A 188 -24.71 -7.00 -11.70
CA GLN A 188 -25.57 -6.83 -12.88
C GLN A 188 -25.95 -8.15 -13.58
N LYS A 189 -25.67 -9.30 -12.94
CA LYS A 189 -26.10 -10.63 -13.38
C LYS A 189 -27.53 -10.98 -12.95
N GLU A 190 -28.07 -10.39 -11.87
CA GLU A 190 -29.42 -10.74 -11.41
C GLU A 190 -30.54 -10.03 -12.18
N VAL A 191 -30.34 -8.78 -12.62
CA VAL A 191 -31.34 -8.01 -13.36
C VAL A 191 -31.66 -8.62 -14.74
N ASN A 192 -30.68 -9.28 -15.38
CA ASN A 192 -30.91 -9.97 -16.66
C ASN A 192 -31.56 -11.36 -16.51
N SER A 193 -31.74 -11.87 -15.28
CA SER A 193 -32.40 -13.15 -15.04
C SER A 193 -33.91 -13.02 -14.85
N GLU A 194 -34.38 -11.88 -14.35
CA GLU A 194 -35.82 -11.62 -14.17
C GLU A 194 -36.51 -11.21 -15.46
N LEU A 195 -35.81 -10.51 -16.37
CA LEU A 195 -36.36 -10.12 -17.68
C LEU A 195 -36.52 -11.29 -18.66
N LYS A 196 -35.95 -12.47 -18.37
CA LYS A 196 -36.12 -13.69 -19.18
C LYS A 196 -37.20 -14.64 -18.66
N LYS A 197 -37.85 -14.33 -17.54
CA LYS A 197 -38.96 -15.14 -16.99
C LYS A 197 -40.34 -14.56 -17.28
N THR A 198 -40.41 -13.43 -17.99
CA THR A 198 -41.67 -12.73 -18.29
C THR A 198 -41.84 -12.42 -19.79
N ALA A 199 -41.17 -13.18 -20.66
CA ALA A 199 -41.35 -13.14 -22.10
C ALA A 199 -41.55 -14.56 -22.65
#